data_AF-A0AAW6M9C6-F1
#
_entry.id   AF-A0AAW6M9C6-F1
#
_cell.length_a   1.000
_cell.length_b   1.000
_cell.length_c   1.000
_cell.angle_alpha   90.00
_cell.angle_beta   90.00
_cell.angle_gamma   90.00
#
_symmetry.space_group_name_H-M   'P 1'
#
loop_
_entity.id
_entity.type
_entity.pdbx_description
1 polymer ?
#
loop_
_entity_poly.entity_id
_entity_poly.type
_entity_poly.pdbx_seq_one_letter_code
_entity_poly.pdbx_strand_id
1 'polypeptide(L)'
;MKLNKILFAAALACVIGGSMTSCSESFLDEDLKTHYSTDRFKTQEGLDELVTGAYQKLKFKFNYLWAIECHNMGVDEFTDATNTMPAW
;
A
#
# COMPACT_ATOMS: atom_id res chain seq x y z
N MET A 1 4.39 -45.28 -36.16
CA MET A 1 3.69 -45.13 -34.87
C MET A 1 4.40 -44.20 -33.86
N LYS A 2 5.75 -44.16 -33.77
CA LYS A 2 6.46 -43.28 -32.83
C LYS A 2 6.29 -41.78 -33.13
N LEU A 3 6.29 -41.38 -34.40
CA LEU A 3 6.14 -39.98 -34.82
C LEU A 3 4.77 -39.39 -34.46
N ASN A 4 3.68 -40.15 -34.67
CA ASN A 4 2.32 -39.72 -34.28
C ASN A 4 2.19 -39.56 -32.77
N LYS A 5 2.88 -40.38 -31.96
CA LYS A 5 2.89 -40.23 -30.49
C LYS A 5 3.65 -38.98 -30.05
N ILE A 6 4.74 -38.63 -30.73
CA ILE A 6 5.51 -37.39 -30.46
C ILE A 6 4.69 -36.16 -30.84
N LEU A 7 4.02 -36.18 -32.00
CA LEU A 7 3.12 -35.10 -32.43
C LEU A 7 1.96 -34.90 -31.45
N PHE A 8 1.35 -36.00 -30.96
CA PHE A 8 0.30 -35.92 -29.94
C PHE A 8 0.81 -35.35 -28.61
N ALA A 9 2.02 -35.72 -28.19
CA ALA A 9 2.63 -35.21 -26.96
C ALA A 9 2.97 -33.71 -27.06
N ALA A 10 3.49 -33.27 -28.21
CA ALA A 10 3.79 -31.86 -28.47
C ALA A 10 2.51 -31.01 -28.50
N ALA A 11 1.44 -31.51 -29.12
CA ALA A 11 0.14 -30.83 -29.12
C ALA A 11 -0.42 -30.68 -27.70
N LEU A 12 -0.30 -31.71 -26.86
CA LEU A 12 -0.75 -31.67 -25.47
C LEU A 12 0.05 -30.67 -24.61
N ALA A 13 1.37 -30.59 -24.82
CA ALA A 13 2.24 -29.65 -24.12
C ALA A 13 1.92 -28.18 -24.45
N CYS A 14 1.59 -27.86 -25.72
CA CYS A 14 1.18 -26.51 -26.11
C CYS A 14 -0.15 -26.08 -25.44
N VAL A 15 -1.10 -26.99 -25.28
CA VAL A 15 -2.39 -26.69 -24.63
C VAL A 15 -2.21 -26.42 -23.13
N ILE A 16 -1.35 -27.18 -22.46
CA ILE A 16 -1.05 -27.00 -21.04
C ILE A 16 -0.18 -25.75 -20.81
N GLY A 17 0.77 -25.44 -21.69
CA GLY A 17 1.59 -24.24 -21.60
C GLY A 17 0.83 -22.95 -21.91
N GLY A 18 -0.13 -22.99 -22.85
CA GLY A 18 -0.93 -21.83 -23.23
C GLY A 18 -2.06 -21.45 -22.26
N SER A 19 -2.33 -22.29 -21.25
CA SER A 19 -3.36 -22.06 -20.24
C SER A 19 -2.82 -21.51 -18.90
N MET A 20 -1.52 -21.21 -18.84
CA MET A 20 -0.92 -20.52 -17.70
C MET A 20 -1.30 -19.04 -17.74
N THR A 21 -2.39 -18.67 -17.06
CA THR A 21 -2.84 -17.27 -16.90
C THR A 21 -1.81 -16.39 -16.19
N SER A 22 -0.82 -16.98 -15.52
CA SER A 22 0.29 -16.30 -14.87
C SER A 22 1.30 -15.64 -15.83
N CYS A 23 1.22 -15.90 -17.14
CA CYS A 23 2.09 -15.28 -18.15
C CYS A 23 1.36 -14.24 -19.01
N SER A 24 0.10 -13.89 -18.71
CA SER A 24 -0.58 -12.81 -19.41
C SER A 24 -0.08 -11.45 -18.89
N GLU A 25 0.01 -10.46 -19.78
CA GLU A 25 0.41 -9.09 -19.41
C GLU A 25 -0.50 -8.50 -18.32
N SER A 26 -1.77 -8.91 -18.29
CA SER A 26 -2.78 -8.46 -17.34
C SER A 26 -2.80 -9.23 -16.01
N PHE A 27 -1.89 -10.19 -15.77
CA PHE A 27 -1.92 -10.99 -14.53
C PHE A 27 -1.66 -10.15 -13.28
N LEU A 28 -0.90 -9.06 -13.42
CA LEU A 28 -0.55 -8.13 -12.34
C LEU A 28 -1.43 -6.87 -12.33
N ASP A 29 -2.35 -6.73 -13.28
CA ASP A 29 -3.27 -5.59 -13.31
C ASP A 29 -4.47 -5.90 -12.40
N GLU A 30 -4.39 -5.40 -11.17
CA GLU A 30 -5.47 -5.47 -10.20
C GLU A 30 -6.17 -4.12 -10.01
N ASP A 31 -7.51 -4.13 -10.07
CA ASP A 31 -8.33 -2.96 -9.73
C ASP A 31 -8.54 -2.88 -8.22
N LEU A 32 -7.92 -1.89 -7.56
CA LEU A 32 -8.13 -1.61 -6.15
C LEU A 32 -9.50 -0.95 -5.92
N LYS A 33 -10.53 -1.74 -5.57
CA LYS A 33 -11.91 -1.27 -5.35
C LYS A 33 -12.25 -0.91 -3.90
N THR A 34 -11.38 -1.26 -2.95
CA THR A 34 -11.64 -1.09 -1.51
C THR A 34 -11.18 0.25 -0.96
N HIS A 35 -10.33 0.97 -1.69
CA HIS A 35 -9.76 2.25 -1.28
C HIS A 35 -9.80 3.26 -2.42
N TYR A 36 -9.85 4.54 -2.06
CA TYR A 36 -9.72 5.61 -3.03
C TYR A 36 -8.32 5.61 -3.64
N SER A 37 -8.25 5.67 -4.98
CA SER A 37 -7.00 5.95 -5.68
C SER A 37 -6.67 7.45 -5.62
N THR A 38 -5.46 7.80 -6.03
CA THR A 38 -5.04 9.20 -6.18
C THR A 38 -5.84 9.96 -7.25
N ASP A 39 -6.63 9.27 -8.08
CA ASP A 39 -7.54 9.91 -9.03
C ASP A 39 -8.62 10.72 -8.32
N ARG A 40 -8.96 10.40 -7.07
CA ARG A 40 -9.91 11.20 -6.26
C ARG A 40 -9.44 12.64 -6.09
N PHE A 41 -8.13 12.90 -6.10
CA PHE A 41 -7.56 14.24 -6.00
C PHE A 41 -7.69 15.08 -7.29
N LYS A 42 -8.22 14.51 -8.37
CA LYS A 42 -8.53 15.26 -9.59
C LYS A 42 -9.84 16.06 -9.48
N THR A 43 -10.70 15.73 -8.51
CA THR A 43 -11.95 16.46 -8.27
C THR A 43 -11.78 17.45 -7.13
N GLN A 44 -12.55 18.55 -7.16
CA GLN A 44 -12.53 19.54 -6.08
C GLN A 44 -12.93 18.92 -4.74
N GLU A 45 -13.98 18.10 -4.73
CA GLU A 45 -14.44 17.37 -3.54
C GLU A 45 -13.32 16.52 -2.92
N GLY A 46 -12.55 15.79 -3.72
CA GLY A 46 -11.45 14.98 -3.22
C GLY A 46 -10.27 15.81 -2.70
N LEU A 47 -10.05 17.01 -3.24
CA LEU A 47 -9.07 17.96 -2.70
C LEU A 47 -9.55 18.54 -1.36
N ASP A 48 -10.83 18.86 -1.23
CA ASP A 48 -11.41 19.37 0.02
C ASP A 48 -11.37 18.29 1.13
N GLU A 49 -11.66 17.03 0.79
CA GLU A 49 -11.47 15.85 1.66
C GLU A 49 -10.01 15.70 2.09
N LEU A 50 -9.06 15.85 1.16
CA LEU A 50 -7.62 15.77 1.46
C LEU A 50 -7.18 16.87 2.44
N VAL A 51 -7.60 18.12 2.21
CA VAL A 51 -7.29 19.24 3.11
C VAL A 51 -7.87 18.99 4.50
N THR A 52 -9.12 18.53 4.58
CA THR A 52 -9.78 18.20 5.85
C THR A 52 -9.06 17.07 6.58
N GLY A 53 -8.67 16.02 5.87
CA GLY A 53 -7.89 14.91 6.41
C GLY A 53 -6.50 15.34 6.91
N ALA A 54 -5.84 16.27 6.22
CA ALA A 54 -4.56 16.81 6.67
C ALA A 54 -4.67 17.55 8.03
N TYR A 55 -5.78 18.26 8.27
CA TYR A 55 -6.06 18.87 9.57
C TYR A 55 -6.26 17.83 10.69
N GLN A 56 -6.72 16.63 10.37
CA GLN A 56 -6.88 15.57 11.38
C GLN A 56 -5.54 15.17 12.01
N LYS A 57 -4.44 15.20 11.24
CA LYS A 57 -3.09 14.98 11.77
C LYS A 57 -2.69 16.07 12.76
N LEU A 58 -2.95 17.35 12.42
CA LEU A 58 -2.67 18.47 13.32
C LEU A 58 -3.51 18.37 14.60
N LYS A 59 -4.80 18.03 14.47
CA LYS A 59 -5.68 17.78 15.62
C LYS A 59 -5.12 16.69 16.51
N PHE A 60 -4.74 15.54 15.97
CA PHE A 60 -4.16 14.46 16.76
C PHE A 60 -2.88 14.90 17.48
N LYS A 61 -1.96 15.57 16.77
CA LYS A 61 -0.69 16.05 17.34
C LYS A 61 -0.91 16.98 18.53
N PHE A 62 -1.83 17.95 18.43
CA PHE A 62 -1.95 19.03 19.43
C PHE A 62 -3.09 18.85 20.44
N ASN A 63 -3.98 17.87 20.27
CA ASN A 63 -5.12 17.66 21.17
C ASN A 63 -4.78 16.84 22.41
N TYR A 64 -3.64 16.12 22.41
CA TYR A 64 -3.23 15.28 23.51
C TYR A 64 -1.76 15.51 23.88
N LEU A 65 -1.47 15.62 25.19
CA LEU A 65 -0.11 15.76 25.71
C LEU A 65 0.80 14.62 25.24
N TRP A 66 0.35 13.37 25.37
CA TRP A 66 1.10 12.20 24.89
C TRP A 66 1.40 12.24 23.39
N ALA A 67 0.52 12.81 22.57
CA ALA A 67 0.72 12.88 21.14
C ALA A 67 1.77 13.93 20.76
N ILE A 68 1.82 15.04 21.50
CA ILE A 68 2.89 16.06 21.39
C ILE A 68 4.22 15.44 21.78
N GLU A 69 4.27 14.71 22.90
CA GLU A 69 5.47 13.99 23.36
C GLU A 69 5.95 13.01 22.29
N CYS A 70 5.09 12.12 21.78
CA CYS A 70 5.44 11.17 20.71
C CYS A 70 6.04 11.83 19.46
N HIS A 71 5.55 13.03 19.08
CA HIS A 71 6.06 13.74 17.90
C HIS A 71 7.35 14.52 18.14
N ASN A 72 7.69 14.80 19.40
CA ASN A 72 8.89 15.52 19.78
C ASN A 72 9.88 14.62 20.54
N MET A 73 9.66 13.30 20.59
CA MET A 73 10.64 12.39 21.19
C MET A 73 11.97 12.49 20.44
N GLY A 74 13.06 12.71 21.18
CA GLY A 74 14.41 12.80 20.64
C GLY A 74 14.88 14.21 20.27
N VAL A 75 14.04 15.25 20.44
CA VAL A 75 14.57 16.62 20.57
C VAL A 75 15.10 16.86 21.98
N ASP A 76 16.03 17.79 22.11
CA ASP A 76 16.68 18.08 23.39
C ASP A 76 15.69 18.67 24.41
N GLU A 77 14.61 19.34 23.96
CA GLU A 77 13.56 19.84 24.86
C GLU A 77 12.70 18.73 25.49
N PHE A 78 12.68 17.52 24.93
CA PHE A 78 11.91 16.37 25.43
C PHE A 78 12.81 15.23 25.93
N THR A 79 14.10 15.50 26.16
CA THR A 79 15.06 14.53 26.70
C THR A 79 15.40 14.89 28.15
N ASP A 80 15.01 14.05 29.11
CA ASP A 80 15.43 14.19 30.52
C ASP A 80 16.86 13.66 30.71
N ALA A 81 17.86 14.39 30.18
CA ALA A 81 19.28 14.05 30.33
C ALA A 81 19.60 12.54 30.16
N THR A 82 20.15 11.87 31.18
CA THR A 82 20.54 10.43 31.15
C THR A 82 19.39 9.46 31.40
N ASN A 83 18.15 9.93 31.56
CA ASN A 83 17.04 9.07 31.91
C ASN A 83 16.16 8.75 30.68
N THR A 84 15.64 7.52 30.69
CA THR A 84 14.60 7.10 29.76
C THR A 84 13.46 8.10 29.82
N MET A 85 13.01 8.58 28.66
CA MET A 85 11.85 9.46 28.40
C MET A 85 10.89 9.55 29.59
N PRO A 86 10.40 10.74 30.00
CA PRO A 86 9.37 10.86 31.03
C PRO A 86 8.15 10.05 30.59
N ALA A 87 8.12 8.80 31.04
CA ALA A 87 7.08 7.84 30.79
C ALA A 87 6.02 8.09 31.85
N TRP A 88 4.79 8.07 31.40
CA TRP A 88 3.61 7.99 32.25
C TRP A 88 3.69 6.72 33.12
#